data_AF-A0A0F9KCD2-F1
#
_entry.id   AF-A0A0F9KCD2-F1
#
_cell.length_a   1.000
_cell.length_b   1.000
_cell.length_c   1.000
_cell.angle_alpha   90.00
_cell.angle_beta   90.00
_cell.angle_gamma   90.00
#
_symmetry.space_group_name_H-M   'P 1'
#
loop_
_entity.id
_entity.type
_entity.pdbx_description
1 polymer ?
#
loop_
_entity_poly.entity_id
_entity_poly.type
_entity_poly.pdbx_seq_one_letter_code
_entity_poly.pdbx_strand_id
1 'polypeptide(L)'
;MSKTSAGRFFEDYQLGEVIEHAVPRTLSGGERALYHALYPARGALYSSDAFAQACGLKSAPMDDLVAFHTVFGKTVPDISLNAVANLG
;
A
#
# COMPACT_ATOMS: atom_id res chain seq x y z
N MET A 1 6.68 30.46 -5.09
CA MET A 1 6.48 29.20 -4.33
C MET A 1 6.72 28.03 -5.25
N SER A 2 7.46 27.00 -4.79
CA SER A 2 7.69 25.78 -5.57
C SER A 2 6.38 25.06 -5.87
N LYS A 3 6.29 24.42 -7.04
CA LYS A 3 5.16 23.57 -7.44
C LYS A 3 5.30 22.13 -6.92
N THR A 4 6.43 21.80 -6.34
CA THR A 4 6.74 20.49 -5.76
C THR A 4 6.81 20.58 -4.24
N SER A 5 6.38 19.50 -3.56
CA SER A 5 6.58 19.34 -2.12
C SER A 5 8.02 18.89 -1.86
N ALA A 6 8.66 19.46 -0.83
CA ALA A 6 9.96 19.00 -0.33
C ALA A 6 9.83 17.86 0.70
N GLY A 7 8.59 17.44 1.01
CA GLY A 7 8.31 16.55 2.15
C GLY A 7 8.53 17.26 3.49
N ARG A 8 8.55 16.48 4.56
CA ARG A 8 8.87 16.92 5.92
C ARG A 8 10.28 16.49 6.32
N PHE A 9 10.98 17.32 7.07
CA PHE A 9 12.17 16.97 7.83
C PHE A 9 11.80 16.60 9.27
N PHE A 10 12.77 16.18 10.07
CA PHE A 10 12.52 15.71 11.43
C PHE A 10 11.88 16.79 12.33
N GLU A 11 12.34 18.03 12.17
CA GLU A 11 11.88 19.21 12.91
C GLU A 11 10.49 19.70 12.51
N ASP A 12 9.93 19.23 11.39
CA ASP A 12 8.59 19.64 10.94
C ASP A 12 7.46 18.87 11.64
N TYR A 13 7.76 17.75 12.29
CA TYR A 13 6.75 16.92 12.95
C TYR A 13 6.30 17.47 14.30
N GLN A 14 5.01 17.32 14.59
CA GLN A 14 4.44 17.66 15.90
C GLN A 14 3.79 16.44 16.56
N LEU A 15 4.00 16.30 17.87
CA LEU A 15 3.37 15.23 18.64
C LEU A 15 1.84 15.37 18.61
N GLY A 16 1.15 14.29 18.25
CA GLY A 16 -0.30 14.25 18.13
C GLY A 16 -0.84 14.81 16.80
N GLU A 17 0.02 15.22 15.87
CA GLU A 17 -0.39 15.63 14.52
C GLU A 17 -1.05 14.45 13.79
N VAL A 18 -2.16 14.71 13.10
CA VAL A 18 -2.79 13.79 12.17
C VAL A 18 -2.52 14.28 10.75
N ILE A 19 -1.85 13.46 9.95
CA ILE A 19 -1.50 13.79 8.56
C ILE A 19 -2.44 13.04 7.61
N GLU A 20 -3.24 13.77 6.84
CA GLU A 20 -4.06 13.22 5.76
C GLU A 20 -3.24 13.07 4.48
N HIS A 21 -2.92 11.84 4.10
CA HIS A 21 -2.10 11.54 2.92
C HIS A 21 -2.86 11.74 1.59
N ALA A 22 -2.14 12.22 0.58
CA ALA A 22 -2.72 12.63 -0.69
C ALA A 22 -3.30 11.48 -1.55
N VAL A 23 -4.28 11.88 -2.38
CA VAL A 23 -5.21 11.17 -3.27
C VAL A 23 -5.39 9.65 -3.05
N PRO A 24 -6.62 9.20 -2.71
CA PRO A 24 -6.91 7.77 -2.52
C PRO A 24 -6.62 6.95 -3.78
N ARG A 25 -6.29 5.67 -3.60
CA ARG A 25 -6.04 4.73 -4.69
C ARG A 25 -7.05 3.59 -4.65
N THR A 26 -7.79 3.42 -5.74
CA THR A 26 -8.61 2.22 -5.97
C THR A 26 -7.72 1.07 -6.39
N LEU A 27 -7.91 -0.10 -5.78
CA LEU A 27 -7.25 -1.36 -6.16
C LEU A 27 -8.26 -2.29 -6.83
N SER A 28 -7.81 -2.98 -7.87
CA SER A 28 -8.66 -3.82 -8.72
C SER A 28 -7.91 -5.08 -9.19
N GLY A 29 -8.57 -5.90 -10.01
CA GLY A 29 -7.97 -7.13 -10.54
C GLY A 29 -6.64 -6.91 -11.30
N GLY A 30 -6.43 -5.71 -11.88
CA GLY A 30 -5.18 -5.36 -12.55
C GLY A 30 -3.99 -5.31 -11.59
N GLU A 31 -4.14 -4.66 -10.44
CA GLU A 31 -3.11 -4.62 -9.40
C GLU A 31 -2.83 -6.02 -8.82
N ARG A 32 -3.87 -6.86 -8.65
CA ARG A 32 -3.69 -8.26 -8.22
C ARG A 32 -2.86 -9.06 -9.22
N ALA A 33 -3.19 -8.96 -10.50
CA ALA A 33 -2.47 -9.65 -11.57
C ALA A 33 -1.01 -9.19 -11.67
N LEU A 34 -0.78 -7.87 -11.61
CA LEU A 34 0.58 -7.30 -11.62
C LEU A 34 1.39 -7.77 -10.40
N TYR A 35 0.79 -7.77 -9.21
CA TYR A 35 1.49 -8.19 -8.01
C TYR A 35 1.89 -9.66 -8.04
N HIS A 36 1.01 -10.55 -8.52
CA HIS A 36 1.36 -11.96 -8.75
C HIS A 36 2.45 -12.15 -9.82
N ALA A 37 2.51 -11.27 -10.82
CA ALA A 37 3.57 -11.32 -11.83
C ALA A 37 4.94 -10.90 -11.26
N LEU A 38 4.96 -9.89 -10.38
CA LEU A 38 6.17 -9.41 -9.71
C LEU A 38 6.65 -10.36 -8.59
N TYR A 39 5.70 -10.94 -7.86
CA TYR A 39 5.93 -11.86 -6.77
C TYR A 39 5.09 -13.11 -7.03
N PRO A 40 5.68 -14.21 -7.56
CA PRO A 40 4.93 -15.38 -8.04
C PRO A 40 4.41 -16.27 -6.89
N ALA A 41 3.67 -15.67 -5.96
CA ALA A 41 2.92 -16.34 -4.92
C ALA A 41 1.81 -17.19 -5.53
N ARG A 42 1.65 -18.42 -5.02
CA ARG A 42 0.68 -19.41 -5.52
C ARG A 42 -0.34 -19.83 -4.47
N GLY A 43 -0.59 -18.97 -3.48
CA GLY A 43 -1.61 -19.22 -2.46
C GLY A 43 -2.99 -19.35 -3.10
N ALA A 44 -3.68 -20.47 -2.85
CA ALA A 44 -4.96 -20.79 -3.50
C ALA A 44 -6.04 -19.71 -3.25
N LEU A 45 -6.05 -19.13 -2.04
CA LEU A 45 -7.01 -18.11 -1.63
C LEU A 45 -6.96 -16.85 -2.51
N TYR A 46 -5.77 -16.39 -2.87
CA TYR A 46 -5.57 -15.18 -3.69
C TYR A 46 -5.61 -15.49 -5.19
N SER A 47 -5.37 -16.75 -5.57
CA SER A 47 -5.20 -17.18 -6.97
C SER A 47 -6.48 -17.67 -7.63
N SER A 48 -7.49 -18.10 -6.87
CA SER A 48 -8.72 -18.71 -7.41
C SER A 48 -9.96 -18.17 -6.73
N ASP A 49 -10.82 -17.51 -7.50
CA ASP A 49 -12.13 -17.06 -7.02
C ASP A 49 -12.99 -18.25 -6.57
N ALA A 50 -12.92 -19.39 -7.27
CA ALA A 50 -13.67 -20.60 -6.90
C ALA A 50 -13.21 -21.16 -5.54
N PHE A 51 -11.90 -21.17 -5.28
CA PHE A 51 -11.38 -21.60 -3.99
C PHE A 51 -11.80 -20.64 -2.88
N ALA A 52 -11.65 -19.33 -3.10
CA ALA A 52 -12.05 -18.32 -2.13
C ALA A 52 -13.56 -18.37 -1.80
N GLN A 53 -14.40 -18.62 -2.80
CA GLN A 53 -15.84 -18.81 -2.62
C GLN A 53 -16.17 -20.08 -1.83
N ALA A 54 -15.44 -21.18 -2.05
CA ALA A 54 -15.56 -22.38 -1.22
C ALA A 54 -15.15 -22.12 0.25
N CYS A 55 -14.31 -21.12 0.49
CA CYS A 55 -13.97 -20.62 1.83
C CYS A 55 -14.96 -19.57 2.39
N GLY A 56 -16.04 -19.26 1.67
CA GLY A 56 -17.07 -18.30 2.11
C GLY A 56 -16.80 -16.82 1.77
N LEU A 57 -15.77 -16.53 0.96
CA LEU A 57 -15.52 -15.17 0.47
C LEU A 57 -16.32 -14.87 -0.81
N LYS A 58 -16.56 -13.59 -1.11
CA LYS A 58 -17.25 -13.18 -2.34
C LYS A 58 -16.43 -13.50 -3.60
N SER A 59 -15.11 -13.31 -3.52
CA SER A 59 -14.11 -13.56 -4.56
C SER A 59 -12.74 -13.70 -3.89
N ALA A 60 -11.72 -14.10 -4.64
CA ALA A 60 -10.35 -14.06 -4.12
C ALA A 60 -9.99 -12.62 -3.72
N PRO A 61 -9.44 -12.41 -2.51
CA PRO A 61 -9.05 -11.09 -2.04
C PRO A 61 -7.77 -10.61 -2.73
N MET A 62 -7.37 -9.37 -2.44
CA MET A 62 -6.00 -8.91 -2.69
C MET A 62 -5.04 -9.66 -1.77
N ASP A 63 -3.82 -9.92 -2.24
CA ASP A 63 -2.74 -10.38 -1.37
C ASP A 63 -2.44 -9.32 -0.29
N ASP A 64 -2.23 -9.75 0.94
CA ASP A 64 -2.08 -8.86 2.09
C ASP A 64 -0.92 -7.88 1.91
N LEU A 65 0.17 -8.30 1.24
CA LEU A 65 1.33 -7.45 1.01
C LEU A 65 1.07 -6.38 -0.06
N VAL A 66 0.19 -6.60 -1.04
CA VAL A 66 -0.15 -5.52 -1.98
C VAL A 66 -0.93 -4.40 -1.28
N ALA A 67 -1.78 -4.77 -0.32
CA ALA A 67 -2.49 -3.80 0.51
C ALA A 67 -1.50 -3.02 1.38
N PHE A 68 -0.59 -3.74 2.06
CA PHE A 68 0.47 -3.13 2.86
C PHE A 68 1.34 -2.17 2.04
N HIS A 69 1.91 -2.61 0.92
CA HIS A 69 2.76 -1.77 0.07
C HIS A 69 2.01 -0.57 -0.51
N THR A 70 0.73 -0.72 -0.82
CA THR A 70 -0.10 0.40 -1.30
C THR A 70 -0.27 1.44 -0.20
N VAL A 71 -0.67 1.03 1.01
CA VAL A 71 -0.89 1.95 2.13
C VAL A 71 0.42 2.60 2.56
N PHE A 72 1.48 1.80 2.74
CA PHE A 72 2.81 2.29 3.08
C PHE A 72 3.31 3.30 2.03
N GLY A 73 3.17 2.98 0.75
CA GLY A 73 3.56 3.88 -0.34
C GLY A 73 2.83 5.22 -0.33
N LYS A 74 1.61 5.28 0.22
CA LYS A 74 0.86 6.55 0.36
C LYS A 74 1.42 7.48 1.43
N THR A 75 2.09 6.94 2.45
CA THR A 75 2.66 7.77 3.52
C THR A 75 4.03 8.33 3.14
N VAL A 76 4.73 7.71 2.19
CA VAL A 76 6.13 8.05 1.83
C VAL A 76 6.35 9.54 1.58
N PRO A 77 5.55 10.25 0.75
CA PRO A 77 5.80 11.67 0.48
C PRO A 77 5.78 12.56 1.72
N ASP A 78 4.98 12.19 2.72
CA ASP A 78 4.75 12.99 3.92
C ASP A 78 5.57 12.54 5.13
N ILE A 79 5.97 11.26 5.17
CA ILE A 79 6.61 10.63 6.34
C ILE A 79 8.09 10.32 6.11
N SER A 80 8.43 9.71 4.97
CA SER A 80 9.75 9.07 4.79
C SER A 80 10.52 9.55 3.57
N LEU A 81 10.03 10.56 2.86
CA LEU A 81 10.74 11.15 1.72
C LEU A 81 12.18 11.56 2.08
N ASN A 82 12.37 12.07 3.31
CA ASN A 82 13.66 12.52 3.83
C ASN A 82 14.21 11.59 4.94
N ALA A 83 13.65 10.38 5.10
CA ALA A 83 14.14 9.43 6.11
C ALA A 83 15.43 8.74 5.66
N VAL A 84 16.33 8.47 6.62
CA VAL A 84 17.57 7.72 6.35
C VAL A 84 17.31 6.22 6.21
N ALA A 85 16.42 5.69 7.05
CA ALA A 85 16.04 4.28 7.08
C ALA A 85 14.68 4.08 7.74
N ASN A 86 14.03 2.96 7.43
CA ASN A 86 12.93 2.42 8.23
C ASN A 86 13.51 1.46 9.28
N LEU A 87 13.23 1.68 10.56
CA LEU A 87 13.87 0.93 11.67
C LEU A 87 13.03 -0.25 12.21
N GLY A 88 11.86 -0.50 11.65
CA GLY A 88 10.86 -1.47 12.15
C GLY A 88 9.61 -0.76 12.62
#